data_AF-A0A534WET2-F1
#
_entry.id   AF-A0A534WET2-F1
#
_cell.length_a   1.000
_cell.length_b   1.000
_cell.length_c   1.000
_cell.angle_alpha   90.00
_cell.angle_beta   90.00
_cell.angle_gamma   90.00
#
_symmetry.space_group_name_H-M   'P 1'
#
loop_
_entity.id
_entity.type
_entity.pdbx_description
1 polymer ?
#
loop_
_entity_poly.entity_id
_entity_poly.type
_entity_poly.pdbx_seq_one_letter_code
_entity_poly.pdbx_strand_id
1 'polypeptide(L)' 'MALGAAMFAAAVAGVHPSLADAQRAMSSGIETVYRPEPEQVKRYDALYAQYFRFETFVERQLTAET' A
#
# COMPACT_ATOMS: atom_id res chain seq x y z
N MET A 1 12.20 7.18 7.88
CA MET A 1 11.37 7.78 8.95
C MET A 1 11.69 9.25 9.27
N ALA A 2 12.70 9.88 8.65
CA ALA A 2 13.10 11.26 9.00
C ALA A 2 12.19 12.37 8.43
N LEU A 3 11.76 12.24 7.16
CA LEU A 3 10.95 13.27 6.49
C LEU A 3 9.59 13.47 7.18
N GLY A 4 8.92 12.37 7.56
CA GLY A 4 7.66 12.44 8.30
C GLY A 4 7.81 13.17 9.63
N ALA A 5 8.83 12.83 10.42
CA ALA A 5 9.10 13.50 11.70
C ALA A 5 9.39 15.01 11.50
N ALA A 6 10.13 15.37 10.45
CA ALA A 6 10.38 16.78 10.11
C ALA A 6 9.10 17.53 9.70
N MET A 7 8.19 16.89 8.94
CA MET A 7 6.89 17.48 8.57
C MET A 7 6.04 17.78 9.81
N PHE A 8 6.00 16.85 10.78
CA PHE A 8 5.32 17.07 12.05
C PHE A 8 5.95 18.21 12.86
N ALA A 9 7.28 18.22 12.98
CA ALA A 9 8.00 19.28 13.68
C ALA A 9 7.75 20.66 13.04
N ALA A 10 7.76 20.75 11.70
CA ALA A 10 7.49 22.00 10.98
C ALA A 10 6.06 22.51 11.19
N ALA A 11 5.08 21.61 11.29
CA ALA A 11 3.70 21.97 11.60
C ALA A 11 3.53 22.47 13.05
N VAL A 12 4.13 21.77 14.03
CA VAL A 12 4.08 22.17 15.45
C VAL A 12 4.85 23.47 15.69
N ALA A 13 5.98 23.67 15.01
CA ALA A 13 6.76 24.89 15.07
C ALA A 13 6.10 26.08 14.34
N GLY A 14 4.95 25.88 13.68
CA GLY A 14 4.24 26.92 12.95
C GLY A 14 4.92 27.38 11.66
N VAL A 15 5.96 26.67 11.19
CA VAL A 15 6.63 26.93 9.90
C VAL A 15 5.65 26.66 8.74
N HIS A 16 4.81 25.64 8.90
CA HIS A 16 3.67 25.38 8.03
C HIS A 16 2.36 25.40 8.84
N PRO A 17 1.27 26.02 8.33
CA PRO A 17 0.01 26.16 9.08
C PRO A 17 -0.67 24.84 9.45
N SER A 18 -0.38 23.76 8.73
CA SER A 18 -0.90 22.43 8.98
C SER A 18 0.07 21.35 8.51
N LEU A 19 -0.13 20.12 8.97
CA LEU A 19 0.59 18.96 8.44
C LEU A 19 0.39 18.78 6.93
N ALA A 20 -0.81 19.09 6.42
CA ALA A 20 -1.12 18.99 4.99
C ALA A 20 -0.34 20.05 4.17
N ASP A 21 -0.10 21.23 4.73
CA ASP A 21 0.76 22.26 4.13
C ASP A 21 2.23 21.84 4.18
N ALA A 22 2.69 21.30 5.32
CA ALA A 22 4.04 20.75 5.44
C ALA A 22 4.28 19.60 4.45
N GLN A 23 3.32 18.70 4.29
CA GLN A 23 3.38 17.61 3.33
C GLN A 23 3.45 18.13 1.89
N ARG A 24 2.60 19.11 1.52
CA ARG A 24 2.65 19.71 0.17
C ARG A 24 3.98 20.40 -0.11
N ALA A 25 4.54 21.12 0.86
CA ALA A 25 5.79 21.85 0.69
C ALA A 25 7.04 20.94 0.72
N MET A 26 6.99 19.84 1.47
CA MET A 26 8.17 19.01 1.76
C MET A 26 8.14 17.63 1.06
N SER A 27 7.02 17.21 0.46
CA SER A 27 6.99 15.95 -0.29
C SER A 27 7.70 16.07 -1.63
N SER A 28 8.29 14.99 -2.11
CA SER A 28 8.94 14.90 -3.42
C SER A 28 7.96 14.79 -4.60
N GLY A 29 6.65 14.95 -4.36
CA GLY A 29 5.62 14.67 -5.35
C GLY A 29 5.48 13.17 -5.67
N ILE A 30 4.57 12.85 -6.61
CA ILE A 30 4.38 11.51 -7.13
C ILE A 30 5.07 11.44 -8.50
N GLU A 31 6.08 10.58 -8.64
CA GLU A 31 6.83 10.42 -9.89
C GLU A 31 5.99 9.72 -10.96
N THR A 32 5.36 8.60 -10.62
CA THR A 32 4.56 7.80 -11.56
C THR A 32 3.30 7.29 -10.89
N VAL A 33 2.16 7.46 -11.56
CA VAL A 33 0.87 6.87 -11.17
C VAL A 33 0.60 5.66 -12.04
N TYR A 34 0.75 4.47 -11.49
CA TYR A 34 0.38 3.23 -12.16
C TYR A 34 -1.14 3.04 -12.09
N ARG A 35 -1.77 2.93 -13.25
CA ARG A 35 -3.21 2.66 -13.36
C ARG A 35 -3.43 1.18 -13.70
N PRO A 36 -4.53 0.56 -13.24
CA PRO A 36 -4.84 -0.81 -13.60
C PRO A 36 -4.97 -0.96 -15.10
N GLU A 37 -4.25 -1.93 -15.67
CA GLU A 37 -4.43 -2.35 -17.05
C GLU A 37 -5.52 -3.44 -17.09
N PRO A 38 -6.67 -3.23 -17.76
CA PRO A 38 -7.82 -4.12 -17.66
C PRO A 38 -7.52 -5.59 -18.00
N GLU A 39 -6.62 -5.83 -18.96
CA GLU A 39 -6.23 -7.18 -19.37
C GLU A 39 -5.38 -7.88 -18.30
N GLN A 40 -4.51 -7.12 -17.61
CA GLN A 40 -3.71 -7.66 -16.51
C GLN A 40 -4.57 -7.91 -15.28
N VAL A 41 -5.55 -7.06 -14.99
CA VAL A 41 -6.51 -7.27 -13.89
C VAL A 41 -7.19 -8.64 -14.03
N LYS A 42 -7.78 -8.92 -15.20
CA LYS A 42 -8.44 -10.21 -15.46
C LYS A 42 -7.47 -11.39 -15.29
N ARG A 43 -6.23 -11.24 -15.74
CA ARG A 43 -5.19 -12.28 -15.61
C ARG A 43 -4.85 -12.54 -14.15
N TYR A 44 -4.63 -11.50 -13.36
CA TYR A 44 -4.28 -11.63 -11.96
C TYR A 44 -5.46 -12.11 -11.11
N ASP A 45 -6.70 -11.77 -11.45
CA ASP A 45 -7.90 -12.31 -10.79
C ASP A 45 -7.97 -13.85 -10.94
N ALA A 46 -7.70 -14.36 -12.14
CA ALA A 46 -7.68 -15.80 -12.39
C ALA A 46 -6.55 -16.51 -11.62
N LEU A 47 -5.37 -15.89 -11.53
CA LEU A 47 -4.24 -16.40 -10.76
C LEU A 47 -4.53 -16.37 -9.25
N TYR A 48 -5.15 -15.31 -8.76
CA TYR A 48 -5.52 -15.18 -7.35
C TYR A 48 -6.56 -16.25 -6.95
N ALA A 49 -7.54 -16.52 -7.82
CA ALA A 49 -8.47 -17.61 -7.61
C ALA A 49 -7.79 -19.00 -7.57
N GLN A 50 -6.71 -19.21 -8.33
CA GLN A 50 -5.91 -20.44 -8.25
C GLN A 50 -5.17 -20.54 -6.92
N TYR A 51 -4.56 -19.45 -6.47
CA TYR A 51 -3.88 -19.37 -5.18
C TYR A 51 -4.83 -19.68 -4.02
N PHE A 52 -6.04 -19.12 -4.02
CA PHE A 52 -7.04 -19.38 -2.97
C PHE A 52 -7.46 -20.85 -2.90
N ARG A 53 -7.62 -21.51 -4.05
CA ARG A 53 -7.90 -22.96 -4.06
C ARG A 53 -6.73 -23.78 -3.51
N PHE A 54 -5.51 -23.35 -3.78
CA PHE A 54 -4.31 -23.99 -3.22
C PHE A 54 -4.25 -23.81 -1.70
N GLU A 55 -4.53 -22.62 -1.19
CA GLU A 55 -4.66 -22.37 0.26
C GLU A 55 -5.66 -23.32 0.90
N THR A 56 -6.89 -23.40 0.37
CA THR A 56 -7.93 -24.29 0.91
C THR A 56 -7.49 -25.76 0.89
N PHE A 57 -6.77 -26.18 -0.15
CA PHE A 57 -6.23 -27.54 -0.21
C PHE A 57 -5.19 -27.78 0.89
N VAL A 58 -4.24 -26.86 1.04
CA VAL A 58 -3.17 -26.94 2.05
C VAL A 58 -3.76 -26.92 3.46
N GLU A 59 -4.67 -26.01 3.75
CA GLU A 59 -5.36 -25.90 5.04
C GLU A 59 -6.04 -27.23 5.40
N ARG A 60 -6.82 -27.80 4.47
CA ARG A 60 -7.49 -29.10 4.69
C ARG A 60 -6.52 -30.22 5.01
N GLN A 61 -5.37 -30.28 4.36
CA GLN A 61 -4.35 -31.30 4.66
C GLN A 61 -3.76 -31.11 6.05
N LEU A 62 -3.44 -29.88 6.43
CA LEU A 62 -2.87 -29.55 7.74
C LEU A 62 -3.86 -29.79 8.89
N THR A 63 -5.14 -29.47 8.70
CA THR A 63 -6.17 -29.67 9.74
C THR A 63 -6.69 -31.10 9.84
N ALA A 64 -6.49 -31.94 8.81
CA ALA A 64 -6.94 -33.33 8.81
C ALA A 64 -5.95 -34.29 9.51
N GLU A 65 -4.73 -33.85 9.79
CA GLU A 65 -3.71 -34.62 10.53
C GLU A 65 -3.69 -34.31 12.04
N THR A 66 -4.68 -33.56 12.56
CA THR A 66 -4.90 -33.33 14.00
C THR A 66 -6.18 -34.00 14.47
#